data_AF-A0A957Z9X4-F1
#
_entry.id   AF-A0A957Z9X4-F1
#
_cell.length_a   1.000
_cell.length_b   1.000
_cell.length_c   1.000
_cell.angle_alpha   90.00
_cell.angle_beta   90.00
_cell.angle_gamma   90.00
#
_symmetry.space_group_name_H-M   'P 1'
#
loop_
_entity.id
_entity.type
_entity.pdbx_description
1 polymer ?
#
loop_
_entity_poly.entity_id
_entity_poly.type
_entity_poly.pdbx_seq_one_letter_code
_entity_poly.pdbx_strand_id
1 'polypeptide(L)' 'MIIYPAIRLQNGALSRLHEEGSAIATSSDPVHIAKHWATQGAEWLHIVNLDGALEAANVDWKALQRPSNLLIQRPGQ' A
#
# COMPACT_ATOMS: atom_id res chain seq x y z
N MET A 1 17.04 2.86 14.31
CA MET A 1 16.39 1.73 13.60
C MET A 1 15.28 2.33 12.75
N ILE A 2 15.29 2.12 11.43
CA ILE A 2 14.28 2.68 10.50
C ILE A 2 13.22 1.59 10.25
N ILE A 3 11.96 1.91 10.49
CA ILE A 3 10.82 1.02 10.22
C ILE A 3 10.28 1.34 8.84
N TYR A 4 10.17 0.33 7.98
CA TYR A 4 9.59 0.44 6.65
C TYR A 4 8.22 -0.23 6.65
N PRO A 5 7.13 0.51 6.92
CA PRO A 5 5.79 -0.06 6.81
C PRO A 5 5.52 -0.51 5.38
N ALA A 6 4.72 -1.56 5.23
CA ALA A 6 4.33 -2.09 3.94
C ALA A 6 2.82 -2.33 3.88
N ILE A 7 2.20 -2.00 2.74
CA ILE A 7 0.82 -2.35 2.43
C ILE A 7 0.77 -3.17 1.14
N ARG A 8 -0.16 -4.13 1.09
CA ARG A 8 -0.43 -4.90 -0.12
C ARG A 8 -1.81 -4.54 -0.65
N LEU A 9 -1.90 -4.40 -1.96
CA LEU A 9 -3.12 -4.10 -2.68
C LEU A 9 -3.46 -5.27 -3.58
N GLN A 10 -4.73 -5.65 -3.57
CA GLN A 10 -5.32 -6.60 -4.52
C GLN A 10 -6.72 -6.12 -4.86
N ASN A 11 -7.01 -6.03 -6.15
CA ASN A 11 -8.19 -5.45 -6.76
C ASN A 11 -8.52 -4.05 -6.20
N GLY A 12 -7.48 -3.25 -5.96
CA GLY A 12 -7.58 -1.92 -5.37
C GLY A 12 -7.94 -1.85 -3.87
N ALA A 13 -8.12 -2.98 -3.21
CA ALA A 13 -8.35 -3.06 -1.76
C ALA A 13 -7.08 -3.50 -1.02
N LEU A 14 -6.96 -3.15 0.26
CA LEU A 14 -5.90 -3.68 1.10
C LEU A 14 -6.06 -5.18 1.25
N SER A 15 -5.01 -5.95 0.96
CA SER A 15 -5.02 -7.38 1.13
C SER A 15 -4.12 -7.78 2.30
N ARG A 16 -4.63 -8.65 3.17
CA ARG A 16 -3.84 -9.31 4.21
C ARG A 16 -3.58 -10.74 3.75
N LEU A 17 -2.30 -11.13 3.72
CA LEU A 17 -1.92 -12.52 3.51
C LEU A 17 -2.39 -13.34 4.72
N HIS A 18 -3.19 -14.36 4.46
CA HIS A 18 -3.56 -15.38 5.43
C HIS A 18 -2.52 -16.50 5.41
N GLU A 19 -2.29 -17.15 6.55
CA GLU A 19 -1.21 -18.14 6.73
C GLU A 19 -1.26 -19.29 5.71
N GLU A 20 -2.45 -19.58 5.16
CA GLU A 20 -2.69 -20.58 4.11
C GLU A 20 -2.43 -20.09 2.67
N GLY A 21 -1.76 -18.95 2.50
CA GLY A 21 -1.39 -18.40 1.18
C GLY A 21 -2.54 -17.69 0.45
N SER A 22 -3.73 -17.64 1.05
CA SER A 22 -4.88 -16.90 0.51
C SER A 22 -4.83 -15.44 0.98
N ALA A 23 -5.18 -14.50 0.11
CA ALA A 23 -5.24 -13.09 0.47
C ALA A 23 -6.71 -12.68 0.69
N ILE A 24 -6.98 -12.00 1.81
CA ILE A 24 -8.32 -11.53 2.16
C ILE A 24 -8.35 -10.00 2.02
N ALA A 25 -9.34 -9.49 1.28
CA ALA A 25 -9.59 -8.06 1.18
C ALA A 25 -10.03 -7.50 2.53
N THR A 26 -9.41 -6.41 2.93
CA THR A 26 -9.72 -5.63 4.14
C THR A 26 -10.42 -4.35 3.72
N SER A 27 -11.50 -3.98 4.43
CA SER A 27 -12.29 -2.75 4.17
C SER A 27 -11.57 -1.43 4.52
N SER A 28 -10.29 -1.48 4.88
CA SER A 28 -9.55 -0.26 5.18
C SER A 28 -9.12 0.40 3.87
N ASP A 29 -9.36 1.70 3.78
CA ASP A 29 -8.93 2.51 2.65
C ASP A 29 -7.39 2.62 2.63
N PRO A 30 -6.73 2.31 1.49
CA PRO A 30 -5.27 2.29 1.42
C PRO A 30 -4.65 3.68 1.63
N VAL A 31 -5.36 4.75 1.26
CA VAL A 31 -4.91 6.13 1.49
C VAL A 31 -4.98 6.48 2.97
N HIS A 32 -6.01 6.01 3.69
CA HIS A 32 -6.08 6.16 5.14
C HIS A 32 -4.88 5.49 5.82
N ILE A 33 -4.56 4.24 5.48
CA ILE A 33 -3.41 3.55 6.08
C ILE A 33 -2.09 4.23 5.74
N ALA A 34 -1.92 4.71 4.51
CA ALA A 34 -0.73 5.47 4.13
C ALA A 34 -0.57 6.75 4.96
N LYS A 35 -1.67 7.50 5.16
CA LYS A 35 -1.67 8.68 6.03
C LYS A 35 -1.38 8.32 7.49
N HIS A 36 -1.95 7.22 7.99
CA HIS A 36 -1.69 6.77 9.34
C HIS A 36 -0.19 6.57 9.59
N TRP A 37 0.51 5.84 8.71
CA TRP A 37 1.96 5.66 8.81
C TRP A 37 2.74 6.96 8.72
N ALA A 38 2.36 7.86 7.80
CA ALA A 38 2.98 9.17 7.71
C ALA A 38 2.81 9.98 9.01
N THR A 39 1.64 9.94 9.66
CA THR A 39 1.41 10.61 10.95
C THR A 39 2.20 9.98 12.11
N GLN A 40 2.55 8.71 12.01
CA GLN A 40 3.43 8.03 12.97
C GLN A 40 4.93 8.33 12.74
N GLY A 41 5.26 9.16 11.73
CA GLY A 41 6.63 9.53 11.42
C GLY A 41 7.32 8.59 10.43
N ALA A 42 6.59 7.72 9.72
CA ALA A 42 7.18 6.94 8.65
C ALA A 42 7.55 7.84 7.46
N GLU A 43 8.82 7.78 7.06
CA GLU A 43 9.35 8.49 5.88
C GLU A 43 9.22 7.65 4.58
N TRP A 44 8.87 6.37 4.72
CA TRP A 44 8.78 5.42 3.62
C TRP A 44 7.57 4.52 3.80
N LEU A 45 6.92 4.15 2.69
CA LEU A 45 5.88 3.13 2.67
C LEU A 45 6.03 2.27 1.44
N HIS A 46 6.24 0.98 1.65
CA HIS A 46 6.37 0.02 0.58
C HIS A 46 4.97 -0.45 0.15
N ILE A 47 4.62 -0.29 -1.13
CA ILE A 47 3.30 -0.67 -1.66
C ILE A 47 3.47 -1.79 -2.68
N VAL A 48 2.90 -2.96 -2.37
CA VAL A 48 2.92 -4.12 -3.28
C VAL A 48 1.57 -4.25 -3.96
N ASN A 49 1.54 -4.13 -5.28
CA ASN A 49 0.36 -4.42 -6.09
C ASN A 49 0.38 -5.90 -6.52
N LEU A 50 -0.61 -6.68 -6.11
CA LEU A 50 -0.73 -8.11 -6.40
C LEU A 50 -1.61 -8.40 -7.63
N ASP A 51 -2.23 -7.40 -8.25
CA ASP A 51 -3.08 -7.59 -9.43
C ASP A 51 -2.32 -7.99 -10.71
N GLY A 52 -0.99 -8.10 -10.64
CA GLY A 52 -0.14 -8.55 -11.75
C GLY A 52 0.00 -7.56 -12.91
N ALA A 53 -0.95 -6.64 -13.08
CA ALA A 53 -0.92 -5.56 -14.06
C ALA A 53 -1.02 -4.19 -13.39
N LEU A 54 -0.12 -3.27 -13.76
CA LEU A 54 -0.07 -1.91 -13.23
C LEU A 54 -1.40 -1.14 -13.42
N GLU A 55 -2.15 -1.48 -14.47
CA GLU A 55 -3.43 -0.87 -14.84
C GLU A 55 -4.66 -1.54 -14.20
N ALA A 56 -4.52 -2.74 -13.64
CA ALA A 56 -5.63 -3.48 -13.02
C ALA A 56 -5.93 -3.00 -11.59
N ALA A 57 -4.99 -2.30 -10.94
CA ALA A 57 -5.25 -1.67 -9.66
C ALA A 57 -6.11 -0.43 -9.89
N ASN A 58 -7.40 -0.54 -9.56
CA ASN A 58 -8.37 0.55 -9.53
C ASN A 58 -8.10 1.53 -8.36
N VAL A 59 -6.83 1.80 -8.08
CA VAL A 59 -6.33 2.63 -6.99
C VAL A 59 -5.86 3.95 -7.57
N ASP A 60 -6.36 5.04 -6.99
CA ASP A 60 -5.88 6.37 -7.30
C ASP A 60 -4.47 6.55 -6.69
N TRP A 61 -3.45 6.24 -7.48
CA TRP A 61 -2.04 6.35 -7.08
C TRP A 61 -1.64 7.78 -6.72
N LYS A 62 -2.32 8.80 -7.28
CA LYS A 62 -2.08 10.20 -6.91
C LYS A 62 -2.58 10.49 -5.50
N ALA A 63 -3.67 9.86 -5.07
CA ALA A 63 -4.15 9.97 -3.70
C ALA A 63 -3.15 9.37 -2.69
N LEU A 64 -2.41 8.33 -3.09
CA LEU A 64 -1.34 7.74 -2.28
C LEU A 64 -0.06 8.59 -2.26
N GLN A 65 0.23 9.39 -3.30
CA GLN A 65 1.40 10.30 -3.34
C GLN A 65 1.28 11.55 -2.44
N ARG A 66 0.12 11.76 -1.79
CA ARG A 66 -0.15 12.96 -0.97
C ARG A 66 0.46 13.05 0.44
N PRO A 67 0.96 12.00 1.10
CA PRO A 67 1.81 12.20 2.26
C PRO A 67 3.14 12.74 1.74
N SER A 68 3.36 14.04 1.93
CA SER A 68 4.51 14.83 1.46
C SER A 68 5.90 14.30 1.88
N ASN A 69 5.92 13.24 2.68
CA ASN A 69 7.10 12.70 3.35
C ASN A 69 7.28 11.20 3.03
N LEU A 70 6.47 10.62 2.15
CA LEU A 70 6.40 9.16 1.95
C LEU A 70 6.84 8.79 0.54
N LEU A 71 8.00 8.16 0.42
CA LEU A 71 8.44 7.57 -0.84
C LEU A 71 7.71 6.24 -1.08
N ILE A 72 6.88 6.22 -2.12
CA ILE A 72 6.16 5.02 -2.57
C ILE A 72 7.04 4.28 -3.56
N GLN A 73 7.55 3.13 -3.14
CA GLN A 73 8.28 2.23 -4.02
C GLN A 73 7.28 1.35 -4.79
N ARG A 74 7.36 1.36 -6.13
CA ARG A 74 6.51 0.56 -7.01
C ARG A 74 7.26 -0.69 -7.46
N PRO A 75 6.61 -1.86 -7.56
CA PRO A 75 7.23 -3.01 -8.20
C PRO A 75 7.51 -2.69 -9.68
N GLY A 76 8.77 -2.77 -10.10
CA GLY A 76 9.21 -2.59 -11.49
C GLY A 76 9.81 -1.23 -11.87
N GLN A 77 10.02 -0.31 -10.90
CA GLN A 77 10.78 0.94 -11.09
C GLN A 77 12.02 0.98 -10.19
#